data_AF-L0MYL0-F1
#
_entry.id   AF-L0MYL0-F1
#
_cell.length_a   1.000
_cell.length_b   1.000
_cell.length_c   1.000
_cell.angle_alpha   90.00
_cell.angle_beta   90.00
_cell.angle_gamma   90.00
#
_symmetry.space_group_name_H-M   'P 1'
#
loop_
_entity.id
_entity.type
_entity.pdbx_description
1 polymer ?
#
loop_
_entity_poly.entity_id
_entity_poly.type
_entity_poly.pdbx_seq_one_letter_code
_entity_poly.pdbx_strand_id
1 'polypeptide(L)'
;MNVLLKIATFLCLCELGYSWQYPRNADQTLWAFKTCQREAKDQKFLEKWKKWELPASEETYCYVKCVWKNLGSYNDADNSIKIEAIAQQLRSRGLNVPASLQKVAGPTSGSCKDVYQKTIKFFLEQKANIQHAYYGTKAASDKCLRLNLRELKFRNSVKEKRNLDASTTAVCTTSV
;
A
#
# COMPACT_ATOMS: atom_id res chain seq x y z
N MET A 1 -15.50 -33.53 22.64
CA MET A 1 -15.27 -32.59 21.52
C MET A 1 -14.17 -31.63 21.95
N ASN A 2 -12.94 -31.88 21.49
CA ASN A 2 -11.71 -31.30 22.05
C ASN A 2 -11.66 -29.77 21.90
N VAL A 3 -11.65 -29.07 23.04
CA VAL A 3 -11.48 -27.60 23.12
C VAL A 3 -10.20 -27.15 22.42
N LEU A 4 -9.15 -27.97 22.45
CA LEU A 4 -7.89 -27.77 21.73
C LEU A 4 -8.06 -27.73 20.21
N LEU A 5 -8.97 -28.54 19.63
CA LEU A 5 -9.23 -28.55 18.19
C LEU A 5 -9.91 -27.25 17.76
N LYS A 6 -10.81 -26.71 18.59
CA LYS A 6 -11.50 -25.44 18.32
C LYS A 6 -10.56 -24.22 18.40
N ILE A 7 -9.61 -24.22 19.33
CA ILE A 7 -8.60 -23.14 19.46
C ILE A 7 -7.66 -23.14 18.24
N ALA A 8 -7.23 -24.32 17.77
CA ALA A 8 -6.39 -24.43 16.58
C ALA A 8 -7.10 -23.95 15.30
N THR A 9 -8.42 -24.18 15.17
CA THR A 9 -9.18 -23.68 14.01
C THR A 9 -9.34 -22.15 14.03
N PHE A 10 -9.45 -21.55 15.22
CA PHE A 10 -9.55 -20.09 15.38
C PHE A 10 -8.23 -19.37 15.06
N LEU A 11 -7.09 -19.93 15.47
CA LEU A 11 -5.77 -19.36 15.21
C LEU A 11 -5.42 -19.32 13.71
N CYS A 12 -5.82 -20.32 12.92
CA CYS A 12 -5.64 -20.30 11.46
C CYS A 12 -6.46 -19.21 10.73
N LEU A 13 -7.57 -18.75 11.33
CA LEU A 13 -8.41 -17.68 10.74
C LEU A 13 -7.95 -16.27 11.13
N CYS A 14 -7.17 -16.12 12.21
CA CYS A 14 -6.65 -14.83 12.66
C CYS A 14 -5.49 -14.31 11.80
N GLU A 15 -4.86 -15.13 10.97
CA GLU A 15 -3.74 -14.69 10.12
C GLU A 15 -4.16 -13.76 8.97
N LEU A 16 -5.46 -13.64 8.67
CA LEU A 16 -5.96 -12.66 7.69
C LEU A 16 -5.78 -11.19 8.14
N GLY A 17 -5.51 -10.96 9.43
CA GLY A 17 -5.27 -9.63 9.98
C GLY A 17 -3.94 -8.99 9.58
N TYR A 18 -2.93 -9.78 9.19
CA TYR A 18 -1.60 -9.26 8.88
C TYR A 18 -1.53 -8.47 7.56
N SER A 19 -2.51 -8.66 6.66
CA SER A 19 -2.52 -7.95 5.37
C SER A 19 -2.93 -6.47 5.50
N TRP A 20 -3.44 -6.04 6.65
CA TRP A 20 -3.95 -4.68 6.91
C TRP A 20 -3.10 -3.91 7.95
N GLN A 21 -1.82 -4.25 8.08
CA GLN A 21 -0.89 -3.42 8.86
C GLN A 21 -0.54 -2.12 8.11
N TYR A 22 -0.61 -1.01 8.84
CA TYR A 22 -0.13 0.31 8.43
C TYR A 22 1.09 0.69 9.27
N PRO A 23 2.06 1.44 8.70
CA PRO A 23 2.13 1.91 7.31
C PRO A 23 2.45 0.79 6.31
N ARG A 24 2.07 0.97 5.05
CA ARG A 24 2.36 0.03 3.95
C ARG A 24 3.85 0.05 3.62
N ASN A 25 4.45 -1.15 3.50
CA ASN A 25 5.83 -1.31 3.05
C ASN A 25 5.94 -1.28 1.52
N ALA A 26 7.16 -1.18 0.98
CA ALA A 26 7.38 -1.09 -0.47
C ALA A 26 6.89 -2.32 -1.25
N ASP A 27 7.01 -3.51 -0.67
CA ASP A 27 6.56 -4.74 -1.33
C ASP A 27 5.03 -4.80 -1.43
N GLN A 28 4.34 -4.37 -0.38
CA GLN A 28 2.88 -4.25 -0.35
C GLN A 28 2.36 -3.20 -1.31
N THR A 29 3.02 -2.04 -1.42
CA THR A 29 2.62 -1.01 -2.38
C THR A 29 2.88 -1.48 -3.82
N LEU A 30 4.03 -2.11 -4.07
CA LEU A 30 4.36 -2.70 -5.38
C LEU A 30 3.36 -3.80 -5.77
N TRP A 31 2.99 -4.67 -4.82
CA TRP A 31 1.98 -5.69 -5.02
C TRP A 31 0.62 -5.07 -5.36
N ALA A 32 0.19 -4.02 -4.65
CA ALA A 32 -1.06 -3.34 -4.93
C ALA A 32 -1.09 -2.76 -6.36
N PHE A 33 -0.04 -2.03 -6.77
CA PHE A 33 0.04 -1.47 -8.12
C PHE A 33 0.07 -2.55 -9.20
N LYS A 34 0.91 -3.58 -9.04
CA LYS A 34 1.02 -4.66 -10.03
C LYS A 34 -0.26 -5.47 -10.15
N THR A 35 -0.94 -5.73 -9.04
CA THR A 35 -2.21 -6.47 -9.05
C THR A 35 -3.27 -5.70 -9.83
N CYS A 36 -3.43 -4.40 -9.57
CA CYS A 36 -4.39 -3.57 -10.31
C CYS A 36 -4.00 -3.35 -11.77
N GLN A 37 -2.71 -3.32 -12.09
CA GLN A 37 -2.23 -3.26 -13.47
C GLN A 37 -2.54 -4.55 -14.25
N ARG A 38 -2.53 -5.72 -13.60
CA ARG A 38 -2.86 -6.99 -14.28
C ARG A 38 -4.31 -7.07 -14.74
N GLU A 39 -5.20 -6.27 -14.15
CA GLU A 39 -6.61 -6.17 -14.55
C GLU A 39 -6.82 -5.25 -15.76
N ALA A 40 -5.77 -4.59 -16.26
CA ALA A 40 -5.84 -3.76 -17.47
C ALA A 40 -6.18 -4.61 -18.69
N LYS A 41 -7.09 -4.10 -19.51
CA LYS A 41 -7.47 -4.69 -20.80
C LYS A 41 -6.58 -4.16 -21.92
N ASP A 42 -6.16 -2.89 -21.88
CA ASP A 42 -5.31 -2.28 -22.90
C ASP A 42 -3.93 -1.89 -22.35
N GLN A 43 -2.87 -2.34 -23.04
CA GLN A 43 -1.48 -2.01 -22.72
C GLN A 43 -1.19 -0.51 -22.78
N LYS A 44 -1.93 0.28 -23.56
CA LYS A 44 -1.75 1.74 -23.63
C LYS A 44 -2.02 2.42 -22.29
N PHE A 45 -2.96 1.91 -21.49
CA PHE A 45 -3.21 2.44 -20.15
C PHE A 45 -2.09 2.06 -19.17
N LEU A 46 -1.50 0.88 -19.30
CA LEU A 46 -0.37 0.46 -18.47
C LEU A 46 0.81 1.42 -18.54
N GLU A 47 1.20 1.83 -19.76
CA GLU A 47 2.31 2.75 -19.94
C GLU A 47 2.02 4.13 -19.34
N LYS A 48 0.77 4.59 -19.39
CA LYS A 48 0.34 5.84 -18.74
C LYS A 48 0.34 5.70 -17.21
N TRP A 49 -0.21 4.63 -16.67
CA TRP A 49 -0.26 4.40 -15.23
C TRP A 49 1.13 4.24 -14.61
N LYS A 50 2.07 3.60 -15.33
CA LYS A 50 3.50 3.54 -14.92
C LYS A 50 4.15 4.91 -14.82
N LYS A 51 3.73 5.86 -15.66
CA LYS A 51 4.16 7.28 -15.62
C LYS A 51 3.34 8.12 -14.64
N TRP A 52 2.43 7.50 -13.89
CA TRP A 52 1.50 8.17 -12.99
C TRP A 52 0.63 9.20 -13.73
N GLU A 53 0.26 8.88 -14.97
CA GLU A 53 -0.72 9.58 -15.77
C GLU A 53 -2.03 8.79 -15.72
N LEU A 54 -3.07 9.41 -15.18
CA LEU A 54 -4.38 8.79 -14.97
C LEU A 54 -5.40 9.51 -15.87
N PRO A 55 -5.59 9.06 -17.13
CA PRO A 55 -6.58 9.66 -18.02
C PRO A 55 -8.00 9.33 -17.54
N ALA A 56 -8.96 10.21 -17.84
CA ALA A 56 -10.36 9.98 -17.50
C ALA A 56 -10.98 8.92 -18.43
N SER A 57 -10.94 7.65 -18.01
CA SER A 57 -11.54 6.51 -18.72
C SER A 57 -12.11 5.49 -17.73
N GLU A 58 -13.10 4.70 -18.14
CA GLU A 58 -13.69 3.66 -17.27
C GLU A 58 -12.66 2.71 -16.69
N GLU A 59 -11.67 2.32 -17.50
CA GLU A 59 -10.58 1.45 -17.09
C GLU A 59 -9.69 2.11 -16.03
N THR A 60 -9.35 3.39 -16.21
CA THR A 60 -8.54 4.13 -15.22
C THR A 60 -9.32 4.39 -13.94
N TYR A 61 -10.64 4.60 -14.03
CA TYR A 61 -11.48 4.78 -12.87
C TYR A 61 -11.41 3.55 -11.96
N CYS A 62 -11.53 2.36 -12.54
CA CYS A 62 -11.48 1.12 -11.77
C CYS A 62 -10.06 0.79 -11.30
N TYR A 63 -9.03 1.11 -12.09
CA TYR A 63 -7.65 1.03 -11.63
C TYR A 63 -7.41 1.85 -10.36
N VAL A 64 -7.86 3.10 -10.31
CA VAL A 64 -7.71 3.97 -9.13
C VAL A 64 -8.44 3.40 -7.91
N LYS A 65 -9.68 2.93 -8.09
CA LYS A 65 -10.41 2.26 -6.99
C LYS A 65 -9.67 1.02 -6.49
N CYS A 66 -9.19 0.17 -7.39
CA CYS A 66 -8.43 -1.03 -7.05
C CYS A 66 -7.17 -0.69 -6.24
N VAL A 67 -6.42 0.32 -6.66
CA VAL A 67 -5.20 0.75 -5.97
C VAL A 67 -5.53 1.21 -4.55
N TRP A 68 -6.54 2.07 -4.39
CA TRP A 68 -6.93 2.54 -3.05
C TRP A 68 -7.37 1.40 -2.13
N LYS A 69 -8.12 0.44 -2.67
CA LYS A 69 -8.54 -0.76 -1.94
C LYS A 69 -7.35 -1.60 -1.49
N ASN A 70 -6.43 -1.93 -2.41
CA ASN A 70 -5.28 -2.80 -2.12
C ASN A 70 -4.19 -2.12 -1.26
N LEU A 71 -4.19 -0.78 -1.22
CA LEU A 71 -3.42 -0.01 -0.25
C LEU A 71 -4.09 0.09 1.13
N GLY A 72 -5.33 -0.39 1.26
CA GLY A 72 -6.15 -0.30 2.47
C GLY A 72 -6.77 1.07 2.70
N SER A 73 -6.62 2.02 1.79
CA SER A 73 -7.14 3.39 1.95
C SER A 73 -8.58 3.55 1.46
N TYR A 74 -9.21 2.47 0.98
CA TYR A 74 -10.63 2.42 0.63
C TYR A 74 -11.25 1.16 1.20
N ASN A 75 -12.48 1.28 1.72
CA ASN A 75 -13.25 0.15 2.23
C ASN A 75 -14.53 -0.03 1.42
N ASP A 76 -14.71 -1.23 0.85
CA ASP A 76 -15.93 -1.55 0.09
C ASP A 76 -17.16 -1.72 0.99
N ALA A 77 -16.98 -2.03 2.28
CA ALA A 77 -18.11 -2.24 3.20
C ALA A 77 -18.83 -0.91 3.54
N ASP A 78 -18.08 0.17 3.69
CA ASP A 78 -18.60 1.51 4.00
C ASP A 78 -18.56 2.46 2.78
N ASN A 79 -18.05 1.96 1.64
CA ASN A 79 -17.80 2.71 0.42
C ASN A 79 -17.04 4.03 0.64
N SER A 80 -16.08 4.06 1.56
CA SER A 80 -15.42 5.29 1.98
C SER A 80 -13.89 5.25 1.82
N ILE A 81 -13.32 6.45 1.69
CA ILE A 81 -11.86 6.66 1.71
C ILE A 81 -11.42 6.81 3.17
N LYS A 82 -10.47 5.97 3.60
CA LYS A 82 -9.84 6.04 4.93
C LYS A 82 -8.73 7.07 4.94
N ILE A 83 -9.07 8.32 5.22
CA ILE A 83 -8.09 9.42 5.23
C ILE A 83 -7.04 9.25 6.32
N GLU A 84 -7.35 8.56 7.41
CA GLU A 84 -6.45 8.27 8.53
C GLU A 84 -5.31 7.36 8.07
N ALA A 85 -5.63 6.35 7.25
CA ALA A 85 -4.64 5.45 6.66
C ALA A 85 -3.67 6.21 5.73
N ILE A 86 -4.21 7.11 4.92
CA ILE A 86 -3.40 7.96 4.02
C ILE A 86 -2.51 8.91 4.83
N ALA A 87 -3.06 9.52 5.88
CA ALA A 87 -2.32 10.41 6.78
C ALA A 87 -1.20 9.66 7.52
N GLN A 88 -1.48 8.45 8.02
CA GLN A 88 -0.48 7.60 8.66
C GLN A 88 0.65 7.24 7.69
N GLN A 89 0.33 6.90 6.43
CA GLN A 89 1.34 6.62 5.42
C GLN A 89 2.23 7.84 5.16
N LEU A 90 1.65 9.03 4.96
CA LEU A 90 2.41 10.26 4.76
C LEU A 90 3.35 10.56 5.93
N ARG A 91 2.85 10.50 7.17
CA ARG A 91 3.63 10.74 8.38
C ARG A 91 4.77 9.73 8.55
N SER A 92 4.52 8.44 8.26
CA SER A 92 5.55 7.40 8.35
C SER A 92 6.74 7.63 7.41
N ARG A 93 6.55 8.47 6.39
CA ARG A 93 7.55 8.84 5.39
C ARG A 93 8.09 10.25 5.61
N GLY A 94 7.81 10.86 6.76
CA GLY A 94 8.26 12.22 7.10
C GLY A 94 7.57 13.32 6.32
N LEU A 95 6.42 13.05 5.71
CA LEU A 95 5.66 14.02 4.92
C LEU A 95 4.57 14.68 5.75
N ASN A 96 4.36 15.98 5.50
CA ASN A 96 3.23 16.72 6.07
C ASN A 96 1.91 16.22 5.48
N VAL A 97 0.87 16.15 6.33
CA VAL A 97 -0.48 15.79 5.89
C VAL A 97 -1.14 17.03 5.29
N PRO A 98 -1.48 17.04 3.99
CA PRO A 98 -2.06 18.20 3.35
C PRO A 98 -3.52 18.40 3.78
N ALA A 99 -3.96 19.65 3.94
CA ALA A 99 -5.35 19.97 4.27
C ALA A 99 -6.34 19.49 3.18
N SER A 100 -5.88 19.33 1.94
CA SER A 100 -6.69 18.79 0.83
C SER A 100 -7.12 17.33 1.04
N LEU A 101 -6.48 16.59 1.97
CA LEU A 101 -6.88 15.22 2.32
C LEU A 101 -8.30 15.17 2.93
N GLN A 102 -8.71 16.20 3.68
CA GLN A 102 -10.06 16.29 4.22
C GLN A 102 -11.13 16.34 3.11
N LYS A 103 -10.77 16.86 1.93
CA LYS A 103 -11.72 16.99 0.79
C LYS A 103 -12.05 15.65 0.14
N VAL A 104 -11.24 14.61 0.37
CA VAL A 104 -11.49 13.27 -0.15
C VAL A 104 -12.16 12.35 0.89
N ALA A 105 -12.42 12.85 2.10
CA ALA A 105 -13.02 12.10 3.19
C ALA A 105 -14.48 11.72 2.92
N GLY A 106 -14.95 10.71 3.63
CA GLY A 106 -16.35 10.31 3.67
C GLY A 106 -16.78 9.36 2.54
N PRO A 107 -18.08 9.02 2.51
CA PRO A 107 -18.61 7.98 1.65
C PRO A 107 -18.58 8.37 0.16
N THR A 108 -18.63 7.35 -0.67
CA THR A 108 -18.80 7.40 -2.13
C THR A 108 -19.99 6.50 -2.48
N SER A 109 -20.47 6.61 -3.71
CA SER A 109 -21.44 5.69 -4.33
C SER A 109 -20.91 4.26 -4.50
N GLY A 110 -19.63 4.00 -4.22
CA GLY A 110 -19.00 2.70 -4.47
C GLY A 110 -18.57 2.47 -5.92
N SER A 111 -18.99 3.33 -6.85
CA SER A 111 -18.62 3.22 -8.26
C SER A 111 -17.17 3.63 -8.50
N CYS A 112 -16.51 2.99 -9.47
CA CYS A 112 -15.14 3.35 -9.86
C CYS A 112 -15.01 4.84 -10.23
N LYS A 113 -16.01 5.36 -10.97
CA LYS A 113 -16.03 6.73 -11.46
C LYS A 113 -16.07 7.74 -10.32
N ASP A 114 -16.91 7.49 -9.31
CA ASP A 114 -17.05 8.40 -8.18
C ASP A 114 -15.80 8.41 -7.30
N VAL A 115 -15.23 7.24 -7.01
CA VAL A 115 -13.94 7.13 -6.30
C VAL A 115 -12.85 7.89 -7.05
N TYR A 116 -12.78 7.75 -8.38
CA TYR A 116 -11.84 8.50 -9.21
C TYR A 116 -12.09 10.01 -9.14
N GLN A 117 -13.32 10.48 -9.39
CA GLN A 117 -13.65 11.90 -9.42
C GLN A 117 -13.38 12.57 -8.08
N LYS A 118 -13.65 11.87 -6.98
CA LYS A 118 -13.38 12.35 -5.63
C LYS A 118 -11.88 12.48 -5.35
N THR A 119 -11.06 11.54 -5.83
CA THR A 119 -9.64 11.45 -5.45
C THR A 119 -8.65 12.05 -6.46
N ILE A 120 -9.03 12.23 -7.73
CA ILE A 120 -8.10 12.62 -8.80
C ILE A 120 -7.49 14.00 -8.58
N LYS A 121 -8.26 14.98 -8.10
CA LYS A 121 -7.75 16.33 -7.82
C LYS A 121 -6.68 16.29 -6.73
N PHE A 122 -6.96 15.58 -5.64
CA PHE A 122 -5.99 15.35 -4.56
C PHE A 122 -4.74 14.64 -5.07
N PHE A 123 -4.91 13.61 -5.90
CA PHE A 123 -3.80 12.87 -6.48
C PHE A 123 -2.90 13.74 -7.36
N LEU A 124 -3.47 14.58 -8.22
CA LEU A 124 -2.71 15.47 -9.09
C LEU A 124 -1.99 16.56 -8.29
N GLU A 125 -2.65 17.18 -7.31
CA GLU A 125 -2.06 18.19 -6.42
C GLU A 125 -0.93 17.62 -5.56
N GLN A 126 -1.05 16.36 -5.12
CA GLN A 126 -0.12 15.71 -4.19
C GLN A 126 0.72 14.62 -4.87
N LYS A 127 0.83 14.63 -6.21
CA LYS A 127 1.45 13.55 -7.00
C LYS A 127 2.82 13.16 -6.47
N ALA A 128 3.71 14.13 -6.27
CA ALA A 128 5.07 13.89 -5.76
C ALA A 128 5.08 13.30 -4.34
N ASN A 129 4.21 13.80 -3.46
CA ASN A 129 4.10 13.34 -2.07
C ASN A 129 3.55 11.90 -2.02
N ILE A 130 2.53 11.58 -2.82
CA ILE A 130 1.97 10.23 -2.92
C ILE A 130 3.00 9.26 -3.51
N GLN A 131 3.72 9.67 -4.57
CA GLN A 131 4.81 8.89 -5.13
C GLN A 131 5.89 8.60 -4.08
N HIS A 132 6.27 9.59 -3.26
CA HIS A 132 7.23 9.37 -2.19
C HIS A 132 6.67 8.47 -1.08
N ALA A 133 5.41 8.68 -0.70
CA ALA A 133 4.75 7.96 0.39
C ALA A 133 4.57 6.46 0.10
N TYR A 134 4.31 6.12 -1.15
CA TYR A 134 4.00 4.75 -1.59
C TYR A 134 5.10 4.10 -2.44
N TYR A 135 6.34 4.58 -2.35
CA TYR A 135 7.50 4.02 -3.07
C TYR A 135 7.35 4.03 -4.61
N GLY A 136 6.60 5.00 -5.12
CA GLY A 136 6.25 5.15 -6.53
C GLY A 136 7.36 5.67 -7.45
N THR A 137 8.51 6.08 -6.92
CA THR A 137 9.69 6.43 -7.71
C THR A 137 10.68 5.28 -7.75
N LYS A 138 11.29 5.00 -8.92
CA LYS A 138 12.33 3.97 -9.06
C LYS A 138 13.44 4.16 -8.01
N ALA A 139 13.87 5.40 -7.76
CA ALA A 139 14.89 5.70 -6.76
C ALA A 139 14.48 5.34 -5.33
N ALA A 140 13.22 5.59 -4.92
CA ALA A 140 12.73 5.24 -3.59
C ALA A 140 12.52 3.73 -3.41
N SER A 141 11.99 3.08 -4.45
CA SER A 141 11.82 1.61 -4.48
C SER A 141 13.18 0.90 -4.44
N ASP A 142 14.15 1.33 -5.26
CA ASP A 142 15.48 0.74 -5.32
C ASP A 142 16.26 0.96 -4.01
N LYS A 143 16.12 2.13 -3.37
CA LYS A 143 16.73 2.38 -2.06
C LYS A 143 16.14 1.45 -0.99
N CYS A 144 14.82 1.27 -0.98
CA CYS A 144 14.15 0.37 -0.03
C CYS A 144 14.58 -1.09 -0.25
N LEU A 145 14.61 -1.55 -1.50
CA LEU A 145 15.04 -2.91 -1.84
C LEU A 145 16.52 -3.14 -1.51
N ARG A 146 17.40 -2.17 -1.77
CA ARG A 146 18.83 -2.25 -1.40
C ARG A 146 19.05 -2.28 0.11
N LEU A 147 18.27 -1.52 0.89
CA LEU A 147 18.33 -1.55 2.36
C LEU A 147 17.89 -2.92 2.90
N ASN A 148 16.79 -3.46 2.38
CA ASN A 148 16.34 -4.81 2.75
C ASN A 148 17.36 -5.89 2.37
N LEU A 149 17.98 -5.80 1.19
CA LEU A 149 19.04 -6.73 0.77
C LEU A 149 20.31 -6.61 1.63
N ARG A 150 20.65 -5.39 2.08
CA ARG A 150 21.80 -5.15 2.96
C ARG A 150 21.55 -5.67 4.37
N GLU A 151 20.35 -5.45 4.90
CA GLU A 151 19.86 -6.04 6.15
C GLU A 151 19.90 -7.58 6.10
N LEU A 152 19.39 -8.20 5.03
CA LEU A 152 19.42 -9.64 4.86
C LEU A 152 20.85 -10.19 4.78
N LYS A 153 21.75 -9.54 4.03
CA LYS A 153 23.16 -9.93 3.97
C LYS A 153 23.86 -9.78 5.32
N PHE A 154 23.63 -8.67 6.03
CA PHE A 154 24.19 -8.46 7.36
C PHE A 154 23.67 -9.49 8.36
N ARG A 155 22.35 -9.75 8.37
CA ARG A 155 21.74 -10.80 9.19
C ARG A 155 22.28 -12.18 8.87
N ASN A 156 22.51 -12.53 7.61
CA ASN A 156 23.11 -13.82 7.25
C ASN A 156 24.55 -13.91 7.74
N SER A 157 25.35 -12.85 7.60
CA SER A 157 26.72 -12.80 8.17
C SER A 157 26.77 -12.82 9.71
N VAL A 158 25.69 -12.39 10.36
CA VAL A 158 25.55 -12.40 11.83
C VAL A 158 24.94 -13.72 12.33
N LYS A 159 24.04 -14.36 11.57
CA LYS A 159 23.48 -15.69 11.84
C LYS A 159 24.52 -16.79 11.66
N GLU A 160 25.42 -16.66 10.69
CA GLU A 160 26.56 -17.57 10.54
C GLU A 160 27.52 -17.50 11.75
N LYS A 161 27.51 -16.38 12.48
CA LYS A 161 28.20 -16.23 13.78
C LYS A 161 27.37 -16.63 15.00
N ARG A 162 26.06 -16.86 14.85
CA ARG A 162 25.13 -17.20 15.94
C ARG A 162 24.15 -18.27 15.46
N ASN A 163 24.63 -19.52 15.41
CA ASN A 163 23.77 -20.65 15.71
C ASN A 163 23.30 -20.50 17.16
N LEU A 164 22.20 -19.78 17.38
CA LEU A 164 21.18 -19.98 18.41
C LEU A 164 20.23 -18.78 18.37
N ASP A 165 18.94 -19.12 18.23
CA ASP A 165 17.75 -18.34 18.55
C ASP A 165 17.22 -17.25 17.60
N ALA A 166 16.08 -17.64 17.03
CA ALA A 166 14.83 -16.91 16.92
C ALA A 166 14.62 -15.85 15.82
N SER A 167 13.46 -16.03 15.21
CA SER A 167 12.84 -15.31 14.10
C SER A 167 12.39 -13.90 14.51
N THR A 168 12.70 -12.89 13.70
CA THR A 168 11.92 -11.65 13.68
C THR A 168 12.02 -10.93 12.34
N THR A 169 10.87 -10.54 11.80
CA THR A 169 10.61 -9.80 10.57
C THR A 169 11.32 -8.44 10.54
N ALA A 170 11.93 -8.07 9.41
CA ALA A 170 12.56 -6.77 9.20
C ALA A 170 11.59 -5.79 8.53
N VAL A 171 11.35 -4.65 9.17
CA VAL A 171 10.51 -3.55 8.64
C VAL A 171 11.42 -2.36 8.35
N CYS A 172 11.29 -1.78 7.16
CA CYS A 172 11.95 -0.54 6.76
C CYS A 172 11.41 0.65 7.58
N THR A 173 11.85 0.81 8.83
CA THR A 173 11.68 2.04 9.60
C THR A 173 12.98 2.83 9.56
N THR A 174 13.00 3.93 8.81
CA THR A 174 14.02 4.96 8.97
C THR A 174 13.69 5.74 10.24
N SER A 175 14.47 5.52 11.31
CA SER A 175 14.47 6.41 12.48
C SER A 175 15.13 7.73 12.10
N VAL A 176 14.58 8.82 12.65
CA VAL A 176 15.05 10.21 12.55
C VAL A 176 16.43 10.34 13.18
#